data_AF-A0A2V7DCM4-F1
#
_entry.id   AF-A0A2V7DCM4-F1
#
_cell.length_a   1.000
_cell.length_b   1.000
_cell.length_c   1.000
_cell.angle_alpha   90.00
_cell.angle_beta   90.00
_cell.angle_gamma   90.00
#
_symmetry.space_group_name_H-M   'P 1'
#
loop_
_entity.id
_entity.type
_entity.pdbx_description
1 polymer ?
#
loop_
_entity_poly.entity_id
_entity_poly.type
_entity_poly.pdbx_seq_one_letter_code
_entity_poly.pdbx_strand_id
1 'polypeptide(L)'
;MGPRPRSSPLVEQRFCEYMTKHRVQADGTVRDSDNWQKGMTLSSYIKGLKRHVQHLWLRHRRWPVLDRKAGVDIKEDLCAIIFNAQGYLHELPKAELAGRAADPDTVG
;
A
#
# COMPACT_ATOMS: atom_id res chain seq x y z
N MET A 1 -4.51 32.92 -2.41
CA MET A 1 -3.65 31.99 -1.62
C MET A 1 -3.57 30.70 -2.43
N GLY A 2 -2.40 30.35 -2.98
CA GLY A 2 -2.26 29.15 -3.83
C GLY A 2 -2.51 27.85 -3.05
N PRO A 3 -2.81 26.74 -3.74
CA PRO A 3 -2.99 25.45 -3.08
C PRO A 3 -1.72 25.08 -2.32
N ARG A 4 -1.83 24.99 -1.00
CA ARG A 4 -0.75 24.43 -0.18
C ARG A 4 -0.73 22.92 -0.39
N PRO A 5 0.46 22.30 -0.49
CA PRO A 5 0.55 20.84 -0.46
C PRO A 5 -0.17 20.33 0.80
N ARG A 6 -1.13 19.41 0.60
CA ARG A 6 -1.90 18.81 1.70
C ARG A 6 -1.12 17.69 2.40
N SER A 7 -0.07 17.18 1.75
CA SER A 7 0.87 16.19 2.23
C SER A 7 2.14 16.85 2.78
N SER A 8 2.73 16.23 3.80
CA SER A 8 4.04 16.64 4.31
C SER A 8 5.15 16.04 3.44
N PRO A 9 6.17 16.82 3.02
CA PRO A 9 7.26 16.31 2.19
C PRO A 9 8.03 15.17 2.89
N LEU A 10 8.06 15.17 4.22
CA LEU A 10 8.69 14.09 5.00
C LEU A 10 7.93 12.75 4.87
N VAL A 11 6.61 12.81 4.74
CA VAL A 11 5.77 11.62 4.54
C VAL A 11 5.96 11.07 3.13
N GLU A 12 6.00 11.96 2.13
CA GLU A 12 6.28 11.58 0.74
C GLU A 12 7.65 10.93 0.60
N GLN A 13 8.70 11.54 1.15
CA GLN A 13 10.04 10.97 1.12
C GLN A 13 10.08 9.57 1.76
N ARG A 14 9.51 9.42 2.96
CA ARG A 14 9.48 8.11 3.65
C ARG A 14 8.71 7.06 2.85
N PHE A 15 7.63 7.46 2.19
CA PHE A 15 6.86 6.58 1.32
C PHE A 15 7.64 6.19 0.05
N CYS A 16 8.36 7.12 -0.57
CA CYS A 16 9.26 6.82 -1.70
C CYS A 16 10.35 5.82 -1.30
N GLU A 17 10.95 5.96 -0.11
CA GLU A 17 11.92 5.00 0.43
C GLU A 17 11.29 3.62 0.62
N TYR A 18 10.07 3.57 1.16
CA TYR A 18 9.31 2.32 1.29
C TYR A 18 9.07 1.67 -0.08
N MET A 19 8.61 2.42 -1.08
CA MET A 19 8.38 1.91 -2.44
C MET A 19 9.68 1.44 -3.11
N THR A 20 10.78 2.18 -2.91
CA THR A 20 12.12 1.84 -3.42
C THR A 20 12.67 0.56 -2.81
N LYS A 21 12.35 0.28 -1.54
CA LYS A 21 12.69 -0.99 -0.90
C LYS A 21 11.87 -2.14 -1.49
N HIS A 22 10.57 -1.94 -1.70
CA HIS A 22 9.65 -3.01 -2.12
C HIS A 22 9.63 -3.29 -3.63
N ARG A 23 10.27 -2.45 -4.46
CA ARG A 23 10.47 -2.74 -5.90
C ARG A 23 11.57 -3.77 -6.17
N VAL A 24 12.47 -4.01 -5.21
CA VAL A 24 13.56 -4.99 -5.35
C VAL A 24 13.04 -6.36 -4.94
N GLN A 25 13.08 -7.30 -5.88
CA GLN A 25 12.64 -8.67 -5.67
C GLN A 25 13.71 -9.54 -4.99
N ALA A 26 13.30 -10.69 -4.48
CA ALA A 26 14.22 -11.67 -3.89
C ALA A 26 15.23 -12.25 -4.90
N ASP A 27 14.92 -12.19 -6.19
CA ASP A 27 15.80 -12.58 -7.29
C ASP A 27 16.78 -11.46 -7.73
N GLY A 28 16.73 -10.30 -7.06
CA GLY A 28 17.54 -9.13 -7.39
C GLY A 28 17.01 -8.28 -8.54
N THR A 29 15.91 -8.67 -9.19
CA THR A 29 15.29 -7.86 -10.23
C THR A 29 14.62 -6.63 -9.63
N VAL A 30 14.82 -5.49 -10.28
CA VAL A 30 14.22 -4.21 -9.87
C VAL A 30 13.03 -3.96 -10.77
N ARG A 31 11.84 -3.90 -10.18
CA ARG A 31 10.63 -3.49 -10.89
C ARG A 31 10.64 -1.97 -11.09
N ASP A 32 10.03 -1.53 -12.18
CA ASP A 32 9.78 -0.11 -12.39
C ASP A 32 8.91 0.46 -11.26
N SER A 33 9.11 1.74 -10.97
CA SER A 33 8.47 2.43 -9.85
C SER A 33 6.95 2.50 -9.97
N ASP A 34 6.42 2.35 -11.18
CA ASP A 34 5.00 2.37 -11.53
C ASP A 34 4.42 0.95 -11.68
N ASN A 35 5.20 -0.11 -11.47
CA ASN A 35 4.72 -1.49 -11.68
C ASN A 35 3.52 -1.85 -10.80
N TRP A 36 3.32 -1.16 -9.67
CA TRP A 36 2.12 -1.33 -8.83
C TRP A 36 0.83 -0.82 -9.50
N GLN A 37 0.92 0.08 -10.48
CA GLN A 37 -0.22 0.56 -11.28
C GLN A 37 -0.75 -0.48 -12.25
N LYS A 38 0.03 -1.53 -12.56
CA LYS A 38 -0.46 -2.73 -13.27
C LYS A 38 -1.54 -3.47 -12.49
N GLY A 39 -1.75 -3.10 -11.22
CA GLY A 39 -2.87 -3.54 -10.42
C GLY A 39 -2.61 -4.84 -9.68
N MET A 40 -3.40 -5.01 -8.64
CA MET A 40 -3.62 -6.26 -7.91
C MET A 40 -5.13 -6.35 -7.66
N THR A 41 -5.62 -7.53 -7.30
CA THR A 41 -7.04 -7.69 -6.96
C THR A 41 -7.41 -6.83 -5.75
N LEU A 42 -8.64 -6.28 -5.73
CA LEU A 42 -9.16 -5.50 -4.60
C LEU A 42 -9.15 -6.32 -3.30
N SER A 43 -9.44 -7.62 -3.40
CA SER A 43 -9.28 -8.61 -2.33
C SER A 43 -7.87 -8.62 -1.74
N SER A 44 -6.83 -8.53 -2.56
CA SER A 44 -5.44 -8.50 -2.09
C SER A 44 -5.17 -7.22 -1.30
N TYR A 45 -5.60 -6.07 -1.84
CA TYR A 45 -5.43 -4.78 -1.20
C TYR A 45 -6.14 -4.69 0.16
N ILE A 46 -7.40 -5.13 0.25
CA ILE A 46 -8.15 -5.04 1.51
C ILE A 46 -7.61 -5.99 2.59
N LYS A 47 -7.16 -7.19 2.19
CA LYS A 47 -6.50 -8.15 3.10
C LYS A 47 -5.16 -7.60 3.60
N GLY A 48 -4.37 -6.99 2.71
CA GLY A 48 -3.12 -6.32 3.05
C GLY A 48 -3.34 -5.15 4.00
N LEU A 49 -4.28 -4.27 3.67
CA LEU A 49 -4.65 -3.11 4.48
C LEU A 49 -5.04 -3.53 5.91
N LYS A 50 -5.97 -4.47 6.04
CA LYS A 50 -6.43 -4.96 7.36
C LYS A 50 -5.28 -5.52 8.20
N ARG A 51 -4.37 -6.28 7.57
CA ARG A 51 -3.21 -6.85 8.25
C ARG A 51 -2.30 -5.75 8.82
N HIS A 52 -1.93 -4.75 8.02
CA HIS A 52 -1.04 -3.68 8.48
C HIS A 52 -1.70 -2.75 9.50
N VAL A 53 -3.03 -2.54 9.42
CA VAL A 53 -3.80 -1.86 10.48
C VAL A 53 -3.72 -2.63 11.80
N GLN A 54 -3.85 -3.95 11.77
CA GLN A 54 -3.70 -4.79 12.96
C GLN A 54 -2.29 -4.69 13.56
N HIS A 55 -1.24 -4.73 12.73
CA HIS A 55 0.15 -4.58 13.17
C HIS A 55 0.39 -3.22 13.82
N LEU A 56 -0.07 -2.15 13.19
CA LEU A 56 -0.02 -0.79 13.73
C LEU A 56 -0.72 -0.71 15.09
N TRP A 57 -1.90 -1.32 15.22
CA TRP A 57 -2.66 -1.31 16.46
C TRP A 57 -1.94 -2.06 17.59
N LEU A 58 -1.41 -3.24 17.31
CA LEU A 58 -0.60 -4.01 18.27
C LEU A 58 0.60 -3.18 18.75
N ARG A 59 1.36 -2.57 17.82
CA ARG A 59 2.51 -1.72 18.13
C ARG A 59 2.13 -0.50 18.95
N HIS A 60 1.02 0.16 18.60
CA HIS A 60 0.51 1.30 19.35
C HIS A 60 0.21 0.94 20.80
N ARG A 61 -0.33 -0.27 21.03
CA ARG A 61 -0.57 -0.82 22.38
C ARG A 61 0.65 -1.50 23.00
N ARG A 62 1.83 -1.40 22.38
CA ARG A 62 3.10 -2.01 22.84
C ARG A 62 3.07 -3.54 22.96
N TRP A 63 2.22 -4.20 22.18
CA TRP A 63 2.24 -5.65 22.04
C TRP A 63 3.21 -6.10 20.94
N PRO A 64 3.83 -7.28 21.07
CA PRO A 64 4.65 -7.83 20.01
C PRO A 64 3.82 -8.18 18.78
N VAL A 65 4.37 -7.92 17.60
CA VAL A 65 3.79 -8.37 16.32
C VAL A 65 4.54 -9.63 15.89
N LEU A 66 3.84 -10.77 15.84
CA LEU A 66 4.43 -12.09 15.54
C LEU A 66 4.32 -12.48 14.06
N ASP A 67 3.71 -11.64 13.24
CA ASP A 67 3.52 -11.91 11.82
C ASP A 67 4.84 -11.71 11.06
N ARG A 68 5.27 -12.75 10.34
CA ARG A 68 6.49 -12.72 9.50
C ARG A 68 6.40 -11.70 8.37
N LYS A 69 5.19 -11.29 7.98
CA LYS A 69 4.92 -10.28 6.93
C LYS A 69 4.67 -8.88 7.50
N ALA A 70 4.87 -8.66 8.80
CA ALA A 70 4.76 -7.33 9.39
C ALA A 70 5.86 -6.41 8.89
N GLY A 71 5.57 -5.10 8.82
CA GLY A 71 6.61 -4.10 8.66
C GLY A 71 7.59 -4.18 9.83
N VAL A 72 8.82 -3.72 9.62
CA VAL A 72 9.85 -3.68 10.66
C VAL A 72 9.44 -2.76 11.82
N ASP A 73 8.76 -1.65 11.50
CA ASP A 73 8.34 -0.64 12.47
C ASP A 73 6.97 -0.01 12.14
N ILE A 74 6.53 0.92 12.99
CA ILE A 74 5.28 1.69 12.80
C ILE A 74 5.28 2.45 11.47
N LYS A 75 6.45 2.95 11.02
CA LYS A 75 6.55 3.74 9.79
C LYS A 75 6.29 2.86 8.57
N GLU A 76 6.85 1.65 8.55
CA GLU A 76 6.59 0.67 7.49
C GLU A 76 5.13 0.22 7.45
N ASP A 77 4.51 -0.03 8.62
CA ASP A 77 3.08 -0.37 8.67
C ASP A 77 2.21 0.77 8.13
N LEU A 78 2.53 2.03 8.46
CA LEU A 78 1.84 3.21 7.92
C LEU A 78 2.04 3.35 6.41
N CYS A 79 3.27 3.18 5.89
CA CYS A 79 3.52 3.21 4.46
C CYS A 79 2.79 2.08 3.72
N ALA A 80 2.74 0.87 4.30
CA ALA A 80 2.01 -0.25 3.73
C ALA A 80 0.48 0.00 3.71
N ILE A 81 -0.07 0.64 4.74
CA ILE A 81 -1.47 1.09 4.76
C ILE A 81 -1.74 2.08 3.62
N ILE A 82 -0.89 3.11 3.47
CA ILE A 82 -1.00 4.10 2.39
C ILE A 82 -0.94 3.41 1.02
N PHE A 83 0.01 2.51 0.82
CA PHE A 83 0.14 1.75 -0.42
C PHE A 83 -1.13 0.96 -0.76
N ASN A 84 -1.67 0.21 0.20
CA ASN A 84 -2.87 -0.59 -0.07
C ASN A 84 -4.11 0.28 -0.31
N ALA A 85 -4.24 1.42 0.40
CA ALA A 85 -5.33 2.36 0.19
C ALA A 85 -5.24 3.04 -1.19
N GLN A 86 -4.05 3.49 -1.59
CA GLN A 86 -3.81 4.07 -2.91
C GLN A 86 -4.05 3.06 -4.03
N GLY A 87 -3.54 1.83 -3.88
CA GLY A 87 -3.76 0.76 -4.85
C GLY A 87 -5.23 0.39 -5.00
N TYR A 88 -5.96 0.24 -3.89
CA TYR A 88 -7.40 0.00 -3.92
C TYR A 88 -8.15 1.13 -4.63
N LEU A 89 -7.83 2.39 -4.30
CA LEU A 89 -8.45 3.56 -4.93
C LEU A 89 -8.10 3.68 -6.41
N HIS A 90 -6.89 3.27 -6.82
CA HIS A 90 -6.47 3.29 -8.22
C HIS A 90 -7.24 2.28 -9.09
N GLU A 91 -7.65 1.15 -8.51
CA GLU A 91 -8.40 0.10 -9.22
C GLU A 91 -9.90 0.38 -9.33
N LEU A 92 -10.49 1.16 -8.42
CA LEU A 92 -11.94 1.46 -8.44
C LEU A 92 -12.41 2.14 -9.75
N PRO A 93 -11.77 3.23 -10.24
CA PRO A 93 -12.18 3.84 -11.51
C PRO A 93 -12.02 2.90 -12.71
N LYS A 94 -11.06 1.97 -12.69
CA LYS A 94 -10.88 0.99 -13.78
C LYS A 94 -12.06 0.02 -13.85
N ALA A 95 -12.55 -0.44 -12.70
CA ALA A 95 -13.75 -1.27 -12.63
C ALA A 95 -14.99 -0.54 -13.15
N GLU A 96 -15.15 0.74 -12.79
CA GLU A 96 -16.24 1.60 -13.27
C GLU A 96 -16.17 1.83 -14.79
N LEU A 97 -14.98 2.15 -15.33
CA LEU A 97 -14.75 2.34 -16.76
C LEU A 97 -14.97 1.06 -17.58
N ALA A 98 -14.73 -0.12 -16.99
CA ALA A 98 -14.98 -1.41 -17.61
C ALA A 98 -16.47 -1.83 -17.59
N GLY A 99 -17.36 -1.05 -16.97
CA GLY A 99 -18.79 -1.36 -16.86
C GLY A 99 -19.11 -2.62 -16.05
N ARG A 100 -18.15 -3.09 -15.24
CA ARG A 100 -18.31 -4.27 -14.36
C ARG A 100 -18.57 -3.77 -12.94
N ALA A 101 -19.45 -4.46 -12.21
CA ALA A 101 -19.44 -4.32 -10.76
C ALA A 101 -18.03 -4.66 -10.26
N ALA A 102 -17.51 -3.90 -9.28
CA ALA A 102 -16.17 -4.10 -8.75
C ALA A 102 -16.04 -5.52 -8.14
N ASP A 103 -15.65 -6.48 -8.97
CA ASP A 103 -15.40 -7.86 -8.57
C ASP A 103 -14.09 -7.87 -7.78
N PRO A 104 -14.13 -8.26 -6.49
CA PRO A 104 -12.97 -8.18 -5.63
C PRO A 104 -11.81 -9.07 -6.08
N ASP A 105 -12.06 -10.07 -6.93
CA ASP A 105 -11.08 -11.07 -7.35
C ASP A 105 -10.62 -10.93 -8.81
N THR A 106 -11.16 -9.97 -9.57
CA THR A 106 -10.72 -9.67 -10.94
C THR A 106 -9.70 -8.53 -10.95
N VAL A 107 -8.60 -8.67 -11.69
CA VAL A 107 -7.64 -7.58 -11.95
C VAL A 107 -8.22 -6.70 -13.07
N GLY A 108 -8.27 -5.38 -12.84
CA GLY A 108 -8.81 -4.39 -13.78
C GLY A 108 -7.92 -4.12 -14.98
#